data_AF-A0A336N5K0-F1
#
_entry.id   AF-A0A336N5K0-F1
#
_cell.length_a   1.000
_cell.length_b   1.000
_cell.length_c   1.000
_cell.angle_alpha   90.00
_cell.angle_beta   90.00
_cell.angle_gamma   90.00
#
_symmetry.space_group_name_H-M   'P 1'
#
loop_
_entity.id
_entity.type
_entity.pdbx_description
1 polymer ?
#
loop_
_entity_poly.entity_id
_entity_poly.type
_entity_poly.pdbx_seq_one_letter_code
_entity_poly.pdbx_strand_id
1 'polypeptide(L)'
;MRSFFRVKNINANFVSALVSFYANLLMRHLKIAKSDLEYPYNSFLVRTRIMKLNIPIFLTIFRVILIPFFIIAFYLPFDWAPFLTTFIFFIAGVTDWLDGYLARKWKQTTSFGAFLDPVADKVMVVAGLVLVVEYNHTFWITLPAIVVISREIIISALREWMAELGSRSKVAVSWLGKVKTTSQMLALGGLLWRYNIYMEVAAIILLYIAAILTIWSMLQYLIAAKDSLLEDLRK
;
A
#
# COMPACT_ATOMS: atom_id res chain seq x y z
N MET A 1 23.54 14.47 33.37
CA MET A 1 22.23 15.15 33.42
C MET A 1 22.17 16.36 32.46
N ARG A 2 22.65 16.22 31.22
CA ARG A 2 22.56 17.19 30.11
C ARG A 2 22.75 16.43 28.79
N SER A 3 21.66 15.96 28.17
CA SER A 3 21.59 15.52 26.75
C SER A 3 20.18 15.06 26.33
N PHE A 4 19.22 15.03 27.26
CA PHE A 4 17.79 15.00 26.94
C PHE A 4 17.38 16.38 26.38
N PHE A 5 16.61 16.39 25.28
CA PHE A 5 16.26 17.54 24.41
C PHE A 5 17.26 17.86 23.28
N ARG A 6 17.18 17.04 22.23
CA ARG A 6 17.30 17.54 20.85
C ARG A 6 16.36 16.77 19.92
N VAL A 7 15.06 16.88 20.18
CA VAL A 7 14.02 16.59 19.18
C VAL A 7 14.17 17.65 18.09
N LYS A 8 14.85 17.31 17.00
CA LYS A 8 15.04 18.21 15.86
C LYS A 8 13.98 17.89 14.82
N ASN A 9 12.88 18.65 14.90
CA ASN A 9 11.92 18.95 13.84
C ASN A 9 11.78 17.90 12.72
N ILE A 10 10.83 16.97 12.89
CA ILE A 10 10.04 16.50 11.75
C ILE A 10 9.38 17.75 11.19
N ASN A 11 9.78 18.12 9.98
CA ASN A 11 9.30 19.32 9.33
C ASN A 11 7.77 19.23 9.26
N ALA A 12 7.04 20.14 9.92
CA ALA A 12 5.59 20.22 9.85
C ALA A 12 5.11 20.25 8.38
N ASN A 13 5.97 20.69 7.46
CA ASN A 13 5.74 20.67 6.03
C ASN A 13 5.64 19.26 5.43
N PHE A 14 6.31 18.23 5.97
CA PHE A 14 6.22 16.85 5.47
C PHE A 14 4.89 16.21 5.86
N VAL A 15 4.51 16.31 7.13
CA VAL A 15 3.20 15.83 7.62
C VAL A 15 2.07 16.61 6.95
N SER A 16 2.20 17.93 6.84
CA SER A 16 1.25 18.78 6.11
C SER A 16 1.18 18.44 4.62
N ALA A 17 2.32 18.14 3.97
CA ALA A 17 2.34 17.71 2.57
C ALA A 17 1.67 16.35 2.39
N LEU A 18 1.85 15.41 3.31
CA LEU A 18 1.20 14.10 3.29
C LEU A 18 -0.32 14.27 3.45
N VAL A 19 -0.76 15.00 4.49
CA VAL A 19 -2.18 15.29 4.74
C VAL A 19 -2.82 16.03 3.56
N SER A 20 -2.12 17.01 2.99
CA SER A 20 -2.58 17.76 1.81
C SER A 20 -2.61 16.90 0.55
N PHE A 21 -1.67 15.98 0.37
CA PHE A 21 -1.67 15.03 -0.73
C PHE A 21 -2.86 14.05 -0.63
N TYR A 22 -3.11 13.49 0.57
CA TYR A 22 -4.27 12.63 0.82
C TYR A 22 -5.59 13.37 0.64
N ALA A 23 -5.70 14.59 1.18
CA ALA A 23 -6.88 15.43 1.02
C ALA A 23 -7.13 15.77 -0.46
N ASN A 24 -6.08 16.12 -1.21
CA ASN A 24 -6.19 16.42 -2.64
C ASN A 24 -6.52 15.18 -3.50
N LEU A 25 -5.96 14.02 -3.17
CA LEU A 25 -6.27 12.76 -3.84
C LEU A 25 -7.75 12.38 -3.62
N LEU A 26 -8.23 12.46 -2.38
CA LEU A 26 -9.62 12.24 -2.01
C LEU A 26 -10.55 13.24 -2.71
N MET A 27 -10.20 14.53 -2.70
CA MET A 27 -10.98 15.60 -3.32
C MET A 27 -10.99 15.51 -4.86
N ARG A 28 -9.92 15.04 -5.50
CA ARG A 28 -9.92 14.75 -6.95
C ARG A 28 -10.91 13.65 -7.30
N HIS A 29 -10.94 12.58 -6.52
CA HIS A 29 -11.87 11.46 -6.75
C HIS A 29 -13.32 11.85 -6.46
N LEU A 30 -13.55 12.70 -5.45
CA LEU A 30 -14.87 13.28 -5.18
C LEU A 30 -15.31 14.28 -6.28
N LYS A 31 -14.38 15.04 -6.89
CA LYS A 31 -14.70 15.88 -8.05
C LYS A 31 -15.04 15.07 -9.31
N ILE A 32 -14.33 13.97 -9.56
CA ILE A 32 -14.67 13.02 -10.63
C ILE A 32 -16.08 12.44 -10.40
N ALA A 33 -16.40 12.05 -9.16
CA ALA A 33 -17.75 11.61 -8.82
C ALA A 33 -18.83 12.71 -8.97
N LYS A 34 -18.45 14.00 -8.87
CA LYS A 34 -19.36 15.14 -9.00
C LYS A 34 -19.57 15.58 -10.44
N SER A 35 -18.58 15.43 -11.33
CA SER A 35 -18.75 15.69 -12.77
C SER A 35 -19.65 14.65 -13.43
N ASP A 36 -19.72 13.44 -12.89
CA ASP A 36 -20.61 12.38 -13.35
C ASP A 36 -22.05 12.49 -12.79
N LEU A 37 -22.36 13.56 -12.03
CA LEU A 37 -23.66 13.77 -11.36
C LEU A 37 -24.55 14.85 -12.01
N GLU A 38 -24.14 15.47 -13.13
CA GLU A 38 -25.05 16.28 -13.97
C GLU A 38 -25.89 15.38 -14.89
N TYR A 39 -26.76 14.56 -14.29
CA TYR A 39 -27.80 13.83 -15.02
C TYR A 39 -29.05 14.68 -15.20
N PRO A 40 -29.65 14.76 -16.39
CA PRO A 40 -30.90 15.48 -16.60
C PRO A 40 -32.02 14.85 -15.77
N TYR A 41 -32.70 15.68 -14.98
CA TYR A 41 -33.60 15.36 -13.86
C TYR A 41 -34.93 14.68 -14.26
N ASN A 42 -35.04 14.09 -15.44
CA ASN A 42 -36.28 13.49 -15.93
C ASN A 42 -36.02 12.13 -16.56
N SER A 43 -35.81 11.12 -15.72
CA SER A 43 -36.46 9.82 -15.88
C SER A 43 -35.99 8.86 -14.79
N PHE A 44 -36.98 8.14 -14.27
CA PHE A 44 -36.79 6.80 -13.74
C PHE A 44 -36.24 6.69 -12.31
N LEU A 45 -37.20 6.58 -11.38
CA LEU A 45 -37.09 5.82 -10.12
C LEU A 45 -35.72 5.88 -9.45
N VAL A 46 -35.58 6.84 -8.53
CA VAL A 46 -34.51 6.88 -7.53
C VAL A 46 -34.54 5.56 -6.75
N ARG A 47 -33.85 4.57 -7.30
CA ARG A 47 -33.46 3.37 -6.60
C ARG A 47 -32.32 3.81 -5.73
N THR A 48 -32.62 4.28 -4.52
CA THR A 48 -31.66 4.37 -3.42
C THR A 48 -31.17 2.94 -3.21
N ARG A 49 -30.16 2.55 -3.98
CA ARG A 49 -29.43 1.31 -3.81
C ARG A 49 -28.62 1.58 -2.56
N ILE A 50 -29.26 1.42 -1.39
CA ILE A 50 -28.58 1.30 -0.11
C ILE A 50 -27.41 0.37 -0.41
N MET A 51 -26.18 0.89 -0.31
CA MET A 51 -25.00 0.06 -0.46
C MET A 51 -25.20 -1.08 0.51
N LYS A 52 -25.47 -2.29 -0.01
CA LYS A 52 -25.43 -3.47 0.84
C LYS A 52 -23.99 -3.52 1.28
N LEU A 53 -23.75 -3.13 2.54
CA LEU A 53 -22.47 -3.26 3.20
C LEU A 53 -22.16 -4.74 3.23
N ASN A 54 -21.48 -5.20 2.18
CA ASN A 54 -21.00 -6.55 2.09
C ASN A 54 -19.75 -6.63 2.96
N ILE A 55 -19.56 -7.77 3.61
CA ILE A 55 -18.44 -8.03 4.52
C ILE A 55 -17.07 -7.64 3.90
N PRO A 56 -16.79 -7.86 2.60
CA PRO A 56 -15.54 -7.41 1.98
C PRO A 56 -15.33 -5.89 2.01
N ILE A 57 -16.36 -5.08 1.74
CA ILE A 57 -16.26 -3.60 1.77
C ILE A 57 -15.93 -3.12 3.19
N PHE A 58 -16.56 -3.74 4.19
CA PHE A 58 -16.30 -3.41 5.59
C PHE A 58 -14.84 -3.68 5.97
N LEU A 59 -14.26 -4.80 5.53
CA LEU A 59 -12.86 -5.14 5.78
C LEU A 59 -11.89 -4.17 5.10
N THR A 60 -12.15 -3.77 3.86
CA THR A 60 -11.31 -2.79 3.16
C THR A 60 -11.37 -1.41 3.82
N ILE A 61 -12.56 -0.92 4.19
CA ILE A 61 -12.73 0.35 4.91
C ILE A 61 -12.05 0.29 6.28
N PHE A 62 -12.19 -0.84 6.98
CA PHE A 62 -11.50 -1.07 8.24
C PHE A 62 -9.98 -0.93 8.09
N ARG A 63 -9.37 -1.51 7.04
CA ARG A 63 -7.94 -1.35 6.76
C ARG A 63 -7.55 0.11 6.54
N VAL A 64 -8.34 0.86 5.78
CA VAL A 64 -8.09 2.29 5.55
C VAL A 64 -8.12 3.08 6.86
N ILE A 65 -9.05 2.76 7.75
CA ILE A 65 -9.15 3.36 9.07
C ILE A 65 -7.96 2.96 9.94
N LEU A 66 -7.44 1.73 9.83
CA LEU A 66 -6.27 1.28 10.61
C LEU A 66 -4.99 2.05 10.28
N ILE A 67 -4.81 2.59 9.06
CA ILE A 67 -3.60 3.31 8.66
C ILE A 67 -3.26 4.48 9.60
N PRO A 68 -4.16 5.43 9.90
CA PRO A 68 -3.86 6.49 10.86
C PRO A 68 -3.60 5.96 12.28
N PHE A 69 -4.31 4.93 12.74
CA PHE A 69 -4.03 4.31 14.04
C PHE A 69 -2.66 3.64 14.09
N PHE A 70 -2.26 2.99 13.00
CA PHE A 70 -0.93 2.40 12.83
C PHE A 70 0.17 3.46 12.94
N ILE A 71 0.00 4.60 12.25
CA ILE A 71 0.95 5.72 12.30
C ILE A 71 1.00 6.31 13.72
N ILE A 72 -0.15 6.57 14.34
CA ILE A 72 -0.22 7.11 15.71
C ILE A 72 0.45 6.15 16.69
N ALA A 73 0.17 4.85 16.60
CA ALA A 73 0.75 3.83 17.45
C ALA A 73 2.28 3.82 17.38
N PHE A 74 2.87 4.08 16.21
CA PHE A 74 4.32 4.10 16.04
C PHE A 74 5.02 5.24 16.79
N TYR A 75 4.38 6.41 16.87
CA TYR A 75 4.94 7.59 17.55
C TYR A 75 4.57 7.67 19.04
N LEU A 76 3.83 6.71 19.58
CA LEU A 76 3.50 6.70 21.00
C LEU A 76 4.77 6.57 21.85
N PRO A 77 4.96 7.39 22.89
CA PRO A 77 6.15 7.39 23.72
C PRO A 77 6.09 6.30 24.81
N PHE A 78 5.66 5.09 24.46
CA PHE A 78 5.51 3.97 25.39
C PHE A 78 6.32 2.76 24.91
N ASP A 79 6.90 1.98 25.84
CA ASP A 79 7.74 0.83 25.50
C ASP A 79 6.98 -0.29 24.75
N TRP A 80 5.64 -0.35 24.92
CA TRP A 80 4.77 -1.30 24.21
C TRP A 80 4.32 -0.81 22.83
N ALA A 81 4.59 0.46 22.47
CA ALA A 81 4.18 1.04 21.20
C ALA A 81 4.71 0.30 19.96
N PRO A 82 5.98 -0.19 19.92
CA PRO A 82 6.47 -1.00 18.80
C PRO A 82 5.65 -2.29 18.61
N PHE A 83 5.28 -2.95 19.71
CA PHE A 83 4.44 -4.14 19.68
C PHE A 83 3.03 -3.81 19.14
N LEU A 84 2.38 -2.75 19.66
CA LEU A 84 1.06 -2.34 19.16
C LEU A 84 1.11 -2.00 17.67
N THR A 85 2.15 -1.29 17.22
CA THR A 85 2.33 -0.91 15.83
C THR A 85 2.41 -2.14 14.92
N THR A 86 3.26 -3.10 15.28
CA THR A 86 3.37 -4.37 14.55
C THR A 86 2.10 -5.18 14.61
N PHE A 87 1.39 -5.16 15.74
CA PHE A 87 0.11 -5.84 15.89
C PHE A 87 -0.96 -5.26 14.95
N ILE A 88 -1.08 -3.93 14.86
CA ILE A 88 -2.00 -3.27 13.92
C ILE A 88 -1.62 -3.62 12.47
N PHE A 89 -0.34 -3.56 12.13
CA PHE A 89 0.17 -3.95 10.81
C PHE A 89 -0.18 -5.40 10.46
N PHE A 90 0.01 -6.32 11.41
CA PHE A 90 -0.35 -7.72 11.25
C PHE A 90 -1.85 -7.93 11.05
N ILE A 91 -2.70 -7.28 11.87
CA ILE A 91 -4.15 -7.34 11.72
C ILE A 91 -4.58 -6.81 10.35
N ALA A 92 -4.00 -5.70 9.89
CA ALA A 92 -4.26 -5.15 8.57
C ALA A 92 -3.95 -6.17 7.45
N GLY A 93 -2.79 -6.83 7.51
CA GLY A 93 -2.41 -7.87 6.54
C GLY A 93 -3.29 -9.13 6.61
N VAL A 94 -3.71 -9.56 7.81
CA VAL A 94 -4.64 -10.68 7.95
C VAL A 94 -6.01 -10.35 7.37
N THR A 95 -6.51 -9.13 7.56
CA THR A 95 -7.80 -8.72 6.99
C THR A 95 -7.81 -8.66 5.46
N ASP A 96 -6.67 -8.35 4.82
CA ASP A 96 -6.45 -8.44 3.37
C ASP A 96 -6.51 -9.87 2.85
N TRP A 97 -5.85 -10.79 3.55
CA TRP A 97 -5.94 -12.17 3.14
C TRP A 97 -7.36 -12.74 3.30
N LEU A 98 -8.07 -12.33 4.37
CA LEU A 98 -9.43 -12.75 4.64
C LEU A 98 -10.44 -12.17 3.65
N ASP A 99 -10.36 -10.90 3.27
CA ASP A 99 -11.30 -10.31 2.31
C ASP A 99 -11.14 -10.94 0.91
N GLY A 100 -9.91 -11.24 0.46
CA GLY A 100 -9.64 -11.94 -0.79
C GLY A 100 -10.11 -13.39 -0.77
N TYR A 101 -10.12 -14.04 0.39
CA TYR A 101 -10.73 -15.36 0.56
C TYR A 101 -12.27 -15.29 0.50
N LEU A 102 -12.88 -14.36 1.24
CA LEU A 102 -14.33 -14.19 1.31
C LEU A 102 -14.94 -13.72 -0.01
N ALA A 103 -14.27 -12.81 -0.72
CA ALA A 103 -14.68 -12.33 -2.04
C ALA A 103 -14.78 -13.49 -3.05
N ARG A 104 -13.80 -14.40 -3.04
CA ARG A 104 -13.80 -15.60 -3.89
C ARG A 104 -14.91 -16.58 -3.51
N LYS A 105 -15.18 -16.73 -2.22
CA LYS A 105 -16.19 -17.68 -1.71
C LYS A 105 -17.63 -17.20 -1.91
N TRP A 106 -17.88 -15.90 -1.78
CA TRP A 106 -19.25 -15.35 -1.75
C TRP A 106 -19.66 -14.63 -3.04
N LYS A 107 -18.76 -14.47 -4.02
CA LYS A 107 -19.03 -13.76 -5.30
C LYS A 107 -19.63 -12.35 -5.10
N GLN A 108 -19.41 -11.75 -3.94
CA GLN A 108 -19.91 -10.43 -3.57
C GLN A 108 -18.76 -9.43 -3.67
N THR A 109 -18.48 -8.97 -4.88
CA THR A 109 -17.53 -7.89 -5.13
C THR A 109 -18.29 -6.64 -5.57
N THR A 110 -17.87 -5.49 -5.07
CA THR A 110 -18.37 -4.18 -5.50
C THR A 110 -17.25 -3.43 -6.21
N SER A 111 -17.59 -2.61 -7.20
CA SER A 111 -16.62 -1.77 -7.92
C SER A 111 -15.81 -0.87 -6.97
N PHE A 112 -16.46 -0.28 -5.96
CA PHE A 112 -15.78 0.58 -4.99
C PHE A 112 -14.76 -0.18 -4.13
N GLY A 113 -15.15 -1.31 -3.52
CA GLY A 113 -14.22 -2.15 -2.75
C GLY A 113 -13.05 -2.66 -3.60
N ALA A 114 -13.30 -3.06 -4.85
CA ALA A 114 -12.25 -3.51 -5.78
C ALA A 114 -11.24 -2.40 -6.14
N PHE A 115 -11.66 -1.14 -6.12
CA PHE A 115 -10.78 0.01 -6.30
C PHE A 115 -9.98 0.33 -5.02
N LEU A 116 -10.64 0.29 -3.86
CA LEU A 116 -10.03 0.69 -2.60
C LEU A 116 -8.97 -0.31 -2.09
N ASP A 117 -9.16 -1.59 -2.41
CA ASP A 117 -8.32 -2.68 -1.91
C ASP A 117 -6.84 -2.58 -2.36
N PRO A 118 -6.51 -2.42 -3.65
CA PRO A 118 -5.13 -2.19 -4.09
C PRO A 118 -4.50 -0.89 -3.58
N VAL A 119 -5.32 0.10 -3.20
CA VAL A 119 -4.85 1.38 -2.65
C VAL A 119 -4.49 1.20 -1.18
N ALA A 120 -5.37 0.61 -0.39
CA ALA A 120 -5.17 0.40 1.04
C ALA A 120 -3.95 -0.48 1.33
N ASP A 121 -3.75 -1.56 0.55
CA ASP A 121 -2.59 -2.45 0.65
C ASP A 121 -1.27 -1.68 0.47
N LYS A 122 -1.13 -0.95 -0.65
CA LYS A 122 0.11 -0.19 -0.93
C LYS A 122 0.37 0.89 0.09
N VAL A 123 -0.66 1.62 0.52
CA VAL A 123 -0.49 2.71 1.49
C VAL A 123 0.01 2.18 2.82
N MET A 124 -0.54 1.09 3.34
CA MET A 124 -0.10 0.50 4.62
C MET A 124 1.39 0.12 4.56
N VAL A 125 1.80 -0.53 3.48
CA VAL A 125 3.18 -0.98 3.28
C VAL A 125 4.14 0.19 3.10
N VAL A 126 3.77 1.19 2.29
CA VAL A 126 4.57 2.41 2.08
C VAL A 126 4.69 3.19 3.38
N ALA A 127 3.61 3.33 4.16
CA ALA A 127 3.65 3.96 5.47
C ALA A 127 4.63 3.23 6.41
N GLY A 128 4.56 1.90 6.47
CA GLY A 128 5.51 1.10 7.25
C GLY A 128 6.97 1.33 6.84
N LEU A 129 7.27 1.35 5.55
CA LEU A 129 8.62 1.64 5.05
C LEU A 129 9.08 3.05 5.42
N VAL A 130 8.22 4.06 5.27
CA VAL A 130 8.54 5.45 5.63
C VAL A 130 8.85 5.58 7.11
N LEU A 131 8.03 4.99 7.99
CA LEU A 131 8.25 5.00 9.43
C LEU A 131 9.56 4.30 9.84
N VAL A 132 9.87 3.17 9.20
CA VAL A 132 11.12 2.45 9.42
C VAL A 132 12.34 3.25 8.95
N VAL A 133 12.26 3.91 7.79
CA VAL A 133 13.33 4.81 7.31
C VAL A 133 13.52 5.97 8.27
N GLU A 134 12.43 6.58 8.72
CA GLU A 134 12.46 7.69 9.66
C GLU A 134 13.12 7.26 10.97
N TYR A 135 12.68 6.17 11.60
CA TYR A 135 13.24 5.76 12.89
C TYR A 135 14.72 5.39 12.82
N ASN A 136 15.15 4.69 11.77
CA ASN A 136 16.51 4.19 11.69
C ASN A 136 17.53 5.25 11.22
N HIS A 137 17.11 6.25 10.44
CA HIS A 137 17.99 7.31 9.92
C HIS A 137 19.29 6.81 9.25
N THR A 138 19.30 5.59 8.68
CA THR A 138 20.49 4.97 8.08
C THR A 138 20.30 4.70 6.60
N PHE A 139 21.35 5.00 5.83
CA PHE A 139 21.34 4.83 4.37
C PHE A 139 21.04 3.39 3.93
N TRP A 140 21.53 2.39 4.66
CA TRP A 140 21.32 0.97 4.35
C TRP A 140 19.86 0.51 4.51
N ILE A 141 19.01 1.26 5.22
CA ILE A 141 17.56 0.98 5.29
C ILE A 141 16.81 1.88 4.30
N THR A 142 17.22 3.13 4.17
CA THR A 142 16.63 4.08 3.21
C THR A 142 16.72 3.60 1.77
N LEU A 143 17.87 3.08 1.35
CA LEU A 143 18.10 2.62 -0.02
C LEU A 143 17.13 1.51 -0.46
N PRO A 144 17.03 0.35 0.22
CA PRO A 144 16.09 -0.69 -0.18
C PRO A 144 14.63 -0.24 -0.03
N ALA A 145 14.29 0.61 0.95
CA ALA A 145 12.94 1.15 1.08
C ALA A 145 12.52 2.00 -0.14
N ILE A 146 13.39 2.90 -0.61
CA ILE A 146 13.13 3.71 -1.82
C ILE A 146 12.95 2.80 -3.05
N VAL A 147 13.78 1.77 -3.20
CA VAL A 147 13.66 0.81 -4.31
C VAL A 147 12.29 0.13 -4.31
N VAL A 148 11.86 -0.36 -3.15
CA VAL A 148 10.57 -1.04 -3.00
C VAL A 148 9.40 -0.08 -3.30
N ILE A 149 9.40 1.11 -2.72
CA ILE A 149 8.35 2.13 -2.95
C ILE A 149 8.28 2.51 -4.43
N SER A 150 9.43 2.85 -5.03
CA SER A 150 9.50 3.29 -6.43
C SER A 150 8.96 2.22 -7.37
N ARG A 151 9.34 0.96 -7.15
CA ARG A 151 8.84 -0.15 -7.95
C ARG A 151 7.34 -0.32 -7.80
N GLU A 152 6.78 -0.24 -6.59
CA GLU A 152 5.34 -0.43 -6.40
C GLU A 152 4.54 0.61 -7.19
N ILE A 153 5.02 1.85 -7.30
CA ILE A 153 4.41 2.89 -8.14
C ILE A 153 4.55 2.54 -9.63
N ILE A 154 5.77 2.26 -10.10
CA ILE A 154 6.05 2.01 -11.52
C ILE A 154 5.26 0.82 -12.06
N ILE A 155 5.26 -0.31 -11.33
CA ILE A 155 4.55 -1.52 -11.77
C ILE A 155 3.04 -1.36 -11.66
N SER A 156 2.54 -0.54 -10.73
CA SER A 156 1.11 -0.23 -10.67
C SER A 156 0.66 0.54 -11.92
N ALA A 157 1.37 1.60 -12.28
CA ALA A 157 1.07 2.39 -13.46
C ALA A 157 1.19 1.56 -14.75
N LEU A 158 2.25 0.75 -14.86
CA LEU A 158 2.44 -0.15 -16.00
C LEU A 158 1.29 -1.14 -16.15
N ARG A 159 0.83 -1.75 -15.05
CA ARG A 159 -0.28 -2.70 -15.07
C ARG A 159 -1.61 -2.05 -15.43
N GLU A 160 -1.84 -0.82 -14.99
CA GLU A 160 -3.04 -0.05 -15.31
C GLU A 160 -3.09 0.25 -16.81
N TRP A 161 -2.01 0.82 -17.36
CA TRP A 161 -1.88 1.08 -18.80
C TRP A 161 -2.01 -0.20 -19.65
N MET A 162 -1.38 -1.31 -19.24
CA MET A 162 -1.52 -2.60 -19.94
C MET A 162 -2.95 -3.15 -19.91
N ALA A 163 -3.73 -2.85 -18.84
CA ALA A 163 -5.11 -3.27 -18.74
C ALA A 163 -6.02 -2.51 -19.71
N GLU A 164 -5.72 -1.24 -20.00
CA GLU A 164 -6.43 -0.40 -20.98
C GLU A 164 -6.21 -0.92 -22.42
N LEU A 165 -5.01 -1.40 -22.73
CA LEU A 165 -4.68 -1.98 -24.05
C LEU A 165 -5.26 -3.39 -24.29
N GLY A 166 -6.07 -3.93 -23.37
CA GLY A 166 -6.63 -5.28 -23.49
C GLY A 166 -5.62 -6.42 -23.33
N SER A 167 -4.34 -6.11 -23.13
CA SER A 167 -3.23 -7.06 -22.97
C SER A 167 -3.11 -7.59 -21.54
N ARG A 168 -4.23 -8.03 -20.94
CA ARG A 168 -4.27 -8.56 -19.55
C ARG A 168 -3.41 -9.81 -19.35
N SER A 169 -3.06 -10.53 -20.41
CA SER A 169 -2.54 -11.89 -20.36
C SER A 169 -1.10 -11.97 -20.85
N LYS A 170 -0.11 -11.60 -20.02
CA LYS A 170 1.28 -12.07 -20.24
C LYS A 170 2.24 -11.99 -19.07
N VAL A 171 1.76 -11.81 -17.84
CA VAL A 171 2.63 -11.98 -16.66
C VAL A 171 2.00 -12.95 -15.69
N ALA A 172 2.24 -14.24 -15.94
CA ALA A 172 1.86 -15.31 -15.03
C ALA A 172 2.37 -15.00 -13.62
N VAL A 173 1.55 -15.28 -12.62
CA VAL A 173 1.89 -15.13 -11.20
C VAL A 173 3.12 -16.00 -10.92
N SER A 174 4.30 -15.39 -10.95
CA SER A 174 5.54 -16.10 -10.64
C SER A 174 5.59 -16.37 -9.14
N TRP A 175 6.07 -17.56 -8.76
CA TRP A 175 6.33 -17.93 -7.37
C TRP A 175 7.16 -16.86 -6.64
N LEU A 176 8.06 -16.20 -7.39
CA LEU A 176 8.87 -15.07 -6.94
C LEU A 176 8.04 -13.92 -6.35
N GLY A 177 6.83 -13.64 -6.87
CA GLY A 177 5.94 -12.62 -6.33
C GLY A 177 5.45 -12.93 -4.91
N LYS A 178 5.20 -14.20 -4.60
CA LYS A 178 4.82 -14.64 -3.25
C LYS A 178 5.98 -14.53 -2.27
N VAL A 179 7.16 -14.98 -2.70
CA VAL A 179 8.39 -14.89 -1.88
C VAL A 179 8.71 -13.43 -1.57
N LYS A 180 8.69 -12.54 -2.58
CA LYS A 180 8.89 -11.09 -2.43
C LYS A 180 7.98 -10.50 -1.36
N THR A 181 6.69 -10.78 -1.47
CA THR A 181 5.67 -10.22 -0.58
C THR A 181 5.85 -10.76 0.84
N THR A 182 6.12 -12.05 0.98
CA THR A 182 6.38 -12.67 2.29
C THR A 182 7.63 -12.10 2.95
N SER A 183 8.74 -11.97 2.21
CA SER A 183 9.97 -11.35 2.73
C SER A 183 9.73 -9.91 3.15
N GLN A 184 8.95 -9.15 2.38
CA GLN A 184 8.64 -7.76 2.67
C GLN A 184 7.76 -7.59 3.92
N MET A 185 6.72 -8.41 4.07
CA MET A 185 5.85 -8.37 5.26
C MET A 185 6.61 -8.78 6.53
N LEU A 186 7.45 -9.81 6.46
CA LEU A 186 8.29 -10.23 7.59
C LEU A 186 9.35 -9.18 7.93
N ALA A 187 9.98 -8.57 6.93
CA ALA A 187 10.92 -7.47 7.12
C ALA A 187 10.28 -6.29 7.86
N LEU A 188 9.11 -5.83 7.40
CA LEU A 188 8.39 -4.75 8.05
C LEU A 188 7.95 -5.14 9.46
N GLY A 189 7.40 -6.33 9.66
CA GLY A 189 6.99 -6.81 10.98
C GLY A 189 8.14 -6.80 12.00
N GLY A 190 9.33 -7.28 11.61
CA GLY A 190 10.51 -7.27 12.47
C GLY A 190 11.05 -5.85 12.72
N LEU A 191 11.13 -5.02 11.69
CA LEU A 191 11.63 -3.64 11.77
C LEU A 191 10.68 -2.68 12.50
N LEU A 192 9.39 -2.99 12.56
CA LEU A 192 8.41 -2.24 13.36
C LEU A 192 8.44 -2.70 14.82
N TRP A 193 8.56 -4.01 15.07
CA TRP A 193 8.54 -4.56 16.43
C TRP A 193 9.82 -4.21 17.18
N ARG A 194 11.00 -4.39 16.56
CA ARG A 194 12.30 -4.01 17.15
C ARG A 194 12.52 -4.63 18.54
N TYR A 195 12.10 -5.89 18.71
CA TYR A 195 12.16 -6.55 20.02
C TYR A 195 13.60 -6.82 20.46
N ASN A 196 14.47 -7.21 19.53
CA ASN A 196 15.90 -7.40 19.78
C ASN A 196 16.73 -7.17 18.52
N ILE A 197 18.04 -7.00 18.72
CA ILE A 197 19.00 -6.74 17.63
C ILE A 197 19.04 -7.85 16.58
N TYR A 198 18.90 -9.12 16.99
CA TYR A 198 18.94 -10.25 16.06
C TYR A 198 17.74 -10.24 15.10
N MET A 199 16.55 -9.89 15.60
CA MET A 199 15.33 -9.72 14.80
C MET A 199 15.47 -8.55 13.84
N GLU A 200 16.02 -7.42 14.30
CA GLU A 200 16.24 -6.25 13.42
C GLU A 200 17.21 -6.60 12.28
N VAL A 201 18.34 -7.24 12.58
CA VAL A 201 19.30 -7.67 11.56
C VAL A 201 18.65 -8.65 10.57
N ALA A 202 17.92 -9.65 11.07
CA ALA A 202 17.19 -10.59 10.21
C ALA A 202 16.16 -9.88 9.31
N ALA A 203 15.46 -8.89 9.86
CA ALA A 203 14.46 -8.11 9.15
C ALA A 203 15.10 -7.19 8.09
N ILE A 204 16.27 -6.63 8.34
CA ILE A 204 17.07 -5.89 7.34
C ILE A 204 17.48 -6.81 6.19
N ILE A 205 17.98 -8.02 6.50
CA ILE A 205 18.33 -9.01 5.47
C ILE A 205 17.10 -9.35 4.61
N LEU A 206 15.94 -9.56 5.24
CA LEU A 206 14.68 -9.79 4.53
C LEU A 206 14.24 -8.59 3.68
N LEU A 207 14.48 -7.36 4.14
CA LEU A 207 14.20 -6.14 3.37
C LEU A 207 15.06 -6.07 2.10
N TYR A 208 16.34 -6.42 2.19
CA TYR A 208 17.23 -6.50 1.03
C TYR A 208 16.82 -7.61 0.07
N ILE A 209 16.46 -8.79 0.58
CA ILE A 209 15.91 -9.89 -0.24
C ILE A 209 14.65 -9.41 -0.97
N ALA A 210 13.74 -8.73 -0.27
CA ALA A 210 12.54 -8.16 -0.86
C ALA A 210 12.88 -7.15 -1.96
N ALA A 211 13.83 -6.25 -1.73
CA ALA A 211 14.27 -5.25 -2.71
C ALA A 211 14.86 -5.90 -3.97
N ILE A 212 15.72 -6.91 -3.83
CA ILE A 212 16.32 -7.63 -4.96
C ILE A 212 15.24 -8.36 -5.77
N LEU A 213 14.35 -9.11 -5.10
CA LEU A 213 13.23 -9.79 -5.75
C LEU A 213 12.28 -8.81 -6.44
N THR A 214 12.13 -7.63 -5.88
CA THR A 214 11.32 -6.54 -6.41
C THR A 214 11.86 -6.02 -7.74
N ILE A 215 13.18 -5.77 -7.82
CA ILE A 215 13.87 -5.38 -9.06
C ILE A 215 13.76 -6.49 -10.10
N TRP A 216 14.03 -7.73 -9.70
CA TRP A 216 13.95 -8.87 -10.61
C TRP A 216 12.55 -9.01 -11.22
N SER A 217 11.52 -8.94 -10.38
CA SER A 217 10.13 -8.93 -10.85
C SER A 217 9.85 -7.77 -11.80
N MET A 218 10.35 -6.57 -11.50
CA MET A 218 10.14 -5.41 -12.36
C MET A 218 10.73 -5.60 -13.77
N LEU A 219 11.94 -6.17 -13.88
CA LEU A 219 12.54 -6.47 -15.18
C LEU A 219 11.68 -7.43 -16.00
N GLN A 220 11.12 -8.47 -15.37
CA GLN A 220 10.21 -9.40 -16.05
C GLN A 220 8.96 -8.70 -16.58
N TYR A 221 8.38 -7.79 -15.79
CA TYR A 221 7.21 -7.00 -16.22
C TYR A 221 7.55 -6.07 -17.39
N LEU A 222 8.68 -5.37 -17.34
CA LEU A 222 9.09 -4.46 -18.42
C LEU A 222 9.38 -5.20 -19.73
N ILE A 223 10.02 -6.37 -19.66
CA ILE A 223 10.26 -7.22 -20.84
C ILE A 223 8.93 -7.68 -21.43
N ALA A 224 7.99 -8.13 -20.60
CA ALA A 224 6.67 -8.55 -21.07
C ALA A 224 5.84 -7.42 -21.68
N ALA A 225 6.03 -6.17 -21.22
CA ALA A 225 5.34 -4.99 -21.74
C ALA A 225 6.01 -4.39 -22.99
N LYS A 226 7.27 -4.73 -23.27
CA LYS A 226 8.06 -4.14 -24.36
C LYS A 226 7.37 -4.25 -25.72
N ASP A 227 6.84 -5.42 -26.06
CA ASP A 227 6.22 -5.65 -27.37
C ASP A 227 4.98 -4.78 -27.55
N SER A 228 4.13 -4.71 -26.52
CA SER A 228 2.93 -3.86 -26.51
C SER A 228 3.27 -2.37 -26.58
N LEU A 229 4.34 -1.94 -25.89
CA LEU A 229 4.83 -0.56 -25.92
C LEU A 229 5.31 -0.16 -27.32
N LEU A 230 6.08 -1.03 -27.98
CA LEU A 230 6.60 -0.77 -29.32
C LEU A 230 5.49 -0.76 -30.39
N GLU A 231 4.43 -1.55 -30.21
CA GLU A 231 3.28 -1.55 -31.11
C GLU A 231 2.44 -0.28 -30.98
N ASP A 232 2.27 0.24 -29.77
CA ASP A 232 1.54 1.49 -29.52
C ASP A 232 2.30 2.72 -30.06
N LEU A 233 3.63 2.78 -29.85
CA LEU A 233 4.48 3.85 -30.39
C LEU A 233 4.56 3.89 -31.92
N ARG A 234 4.11 2.84 -32.62
CA ARG A 234 4.13 2.76 -34.08
C ARG A 234 2.84 3.29 -34.72
N LYS A 235 1.79 3.55 -33.93
CA LYS A 235 0.53 4.16 -34.38
C LYS A 235 0.64 5.68 -34.41
#